data_AF-A0A914XSL2-F1
#
_entry.id   AF-A0A914XSL2-F1
#
_cell.length_a   1.000
_cell.length_b   1.000
_cell.length_c   1.000
_cell.angle_alpha   90.00
_cell.angle_beta   90.00
_cell.angle_gamma   90.00
#
_symmetry.space_group_name_H-M   'P 1'
#
loop_
_entity.id
_entity.type
_entity.pdbx_description
1 polymer ?
#
loop_
_entity_poly.entity_id
_entity_poly.type
_entity_poly.pdbx_seq_one_letter_code
_entity_poly.pdbx_strand_id
1 'polypeptide(L)'
;MNKLIYIFSSFIIFVNCNPGFTYYTPDTYPDSQRDYQLCKLSKPGLICDPNEMLGDVTNLNSTAADYIDPMLTEIQKTTNCSCQDFDQCFITPFGKQGVTISVALLKSISADNIPEEQTPEGRLHLIQNFANALRNRQQRGSCDDDILIVITPEMIYTAVGTGTSPIISKDAIDKVDKIVLPYLQSKDYTRAIVEMTRMYSSALKGEDSGKIISKPWYSPLPLWSVYAIGGGILAVIIVIILVIIMVLKRKQKTRGYSVGSEARRNGQNSRL
;
A
#
# COMPACT_ATOMS: atom_id res chain seq x y z
N MET A 1 5.92 -28.14 -63.75
CA MET A 1 6.10 -28.64 -62.37
C MET A 1 6.11 -27.45 -61.42
N ASN A 2 4.94 -27.03 -60.93
CA ASN A 2 4.82 -25.90 -60.01
C ASN A 2 4.55 -26.44 -58.61
N LYS A 3 5.51 -26.30 -57.69
CA LYS A 3 5.32 -26.59 -56.26
C LYS A 3 4.82 -25.33 -55.57
N LEU A 4 3.53 -25.30 -55.24
CA LEU A 4 2.93 -24.32 -54.34
C LEU A 4 3.34 -24.69 -52.90
N ILE A 5 4.10 -23.81 -52.25
CA ILE A 5 4.47 -23.94 -50.83
C ILE A 5 3.36 -23.25 -50.02
N TYR A 6 2.54 -24.05 -49.33
CA TYR A 6 1.56 -23.54 -48.36
C TYR A 6 2.27 -23.26 -47.03
N ILE A 7 2.44 -21.98 -46.71
CA ILE A 7 2.85 -21.52 -45.39
C ILE A 7 1.63 -21.58 -44.48
N PHE A 8 1.50 -22.67 -43.71
CA PHE A 8 0.54 -22.76 -42.61
C PHE A 8 1.02 -21.88 -41.46
N SER A 9 0.59 -20.62 -41.45
CA SER A 9 0.68 -19.73 -40.29
C SER A 9 -0.26 -20.25 -39.21
N SER A 10 0.26 -21.09 -38.31
CA SER A 10 -0.45 -21.46 -37.08
C SER A 10 -0.41 -20.27 -36.12
N PHE A 11 -1.49 -19.49 -36.13
CA PHE A 11 -1.80 -18.54 -35.06
C PHE A 11 -2.09 -19.36 -33.79
N ILE A 12 -1.07 -19.57 -32.95
CA ILE A 12 -1.27 -20.04 -31.58
C ILE A 12 -1.88 -18.86 -30.82
N ILE A 13 -3.21 -18.84 -30.72
CA ILE A 13 -3.91 -17.95 -29.79
C ILE A 13 -3.59 -18.48 -28.39
N PHE A 14 -2.57 -17.90 -27.75
CA PHE A 14 -2.37 -18.05 -26.31
C PHE A 14 -3.56 -17.40 -25.62
N VAL A 15 -4.61 -18.18 -25.37
CA VAL A 15 -5.66 -17.80 -24.43
C VAL A 15 -4.96 -17.70 -23.08
N ASN A 16 -4.67 -16.47 -22.65
CA ASN A 16 -4.25 -16.17 -21.29
C ASN A 16 -5.45 -16.47 -20.37
N CYS A 17 -5.67 -17.75 -20.09
CA CYS A 17 -6.41 -18.16 -18.92
C CYS A 17 -5.58 -17.72 -17.73
N ASN A 18 -5.94 -16.58 -17.15
CA ASN A 18 -5.55 -16.23 -15.79
C ASN A 18 -6.70 -16.75 -14.92
N PRO A 19 -6.68 -18.01 -14.45
CA PRO A 19 -7.74 -18.57 -13.61
C PRO A 19 -7.60 -17.97 -12.22
N GLY A 20 -7.94 -16.69 -12.07
CA GLY A 20 -8.11 -16.09 -10.76
C GLY A 20 -9.25 -16.84 -10.07
N PHE A 21 -8.94 -17.65 -9.07
CA PHE A 21 -9.97 -18.28 -8.28
C PHE A 21 -10.72 -17.20 -7.49
N THR A 22 -12.04 -17.35 -7.39
CA THR A 22 -12.88 -16.42 -6.62
C THR A 22 -12.70 -16.63 -5.11
N TYR A 23 -12.26 -17.83 -4.72
CA TYR A 23 -11.99 -18.24 -3.35
C TYR A 23 -10.71 -19.08 -3.30
N TYR A 24 -10.07 -19.12 -2.13
CA TYR A 24 -8.91 -19.96 -1.88
C TYR A 24 -9.12 -20.77 -0.60
N THR A 25 -8.53 -21.97 -0.56
CA THR A 25 -8.28 -22.73 0.66
C THR A 25 -6.83 -22.54 1.09
N PRO A 26 -6.46 -22.87 2.33
CA PRO A 26 -5.06 -22.80 2.76
C PRO A 26 -4.13 -23.59 1.84
N ASP A 27 -4.59 -24.71 1.28
CA ASP A 27 -3.80 -25.58 0.41
C ASP A 27 -3.66 -25.07 -1.03
N THR A 28 -4.66 -24.33 -1.53
CA THR A 28 -4.65 -23.79 -2.90
C THR A 28 -4.14 -22.35 -2.99
N TYR A 29 -4.04 -21.65 -1.86
CA TYR A 29 -3.49 -20.30 -1.83
C TYR A 29 -2.03 -20.29 -2.33
N PRO A 30 -1.64 -19.40 -3.26
CA PRO A 30 -0.29 -19.40 -3.80
C PRO A 30 0.77 -18.98 -2.77
N ASP A 31 1.97 -19.54 -2.88
CA ASP A 31 3.08 -19.17 -2.01
C ASP A 31 3.92 -18.08 -2.68
N SER A 32 3.89 -16.84 -2.16
CA SER A 32 4.59 -15.70 -2.78
C SER A 32 6.12 -15.84 -2.90
N GLN A 33 6.75 -16.80 -2.22
CA GLN A 33 8.18 -17.08 -2.41
C GLN A 33 8.46 -18.06 -3.55
N ARG A 34 7.52 -18.95 -3.86
CA ARG A 34 7.66 -19.99 -4.90
C ARG A 34 6.89 -19.64 -6.17
N ASP A 35 5.63 -19.25 -6.00
CA ASP A 35 4.65 -19.00 -7.06
C ASP A 35 4.34 -17.50 -7.20
N TYR A 36 5.38 -16.65 -7.10
CA TYR A 36 5.24 -15.20 -7.03
C TYR A 36 4.44 -14.56 -8.18
N GLN A 37 4.45 -15.18 -9.36
CA GLN A 37 3.63 -14.75 -10.52
C GLN A 37 2.13 -14.91 -10.28
N LEU A 38 1.70 -15.94 -9.54
CA LEU A 38 0.30 -16.14 -9.16
C LEU A 38 -0.15 -15.08 -8.14
N CYS A 39 0.78 -14.56 -7.35
CA CYS A 39 0.59 -13.43 -6.44
C CYS A 39 0.72 -12.05 -7.11
N LYS A 40 0.83 -12.00 -8.45
CA LYS A 40 1.02 -10.76 -9.23
C LYS A 40 2.26 -9.96 -8.86
N LEU A 41 3.30 -10.64 -8.39
CA LEU A 41 4.57 -10.00 -8.07
C LEU A 41 5.54 -10.06 -9.24
N SER A 42 6.46 -9.09 -9.28
CA SER A 42 7.59 -9.07 -10.21
C SER A 42 8.71 -10.06 -9.80
N LYS A 43 8.78 -10.42 -8.52
CA LYS A 43 9.80 -11.28 -7.90
C LYS A 43 9.25 -11.97 -6.63
N PRO A 44 9.93 -13.01 -6.11
CA PRO A 44 9.60 -13.58 -4.81
C PRO A 44 9.53 -12.53 -3.70
N GLY A 45 8.53 -12.64 -2.83
CA GLY A 45 8.27 -11.65 -1.77
C GLY A 45 7.45 -12.20 -0.60
N LEU A 46 7.15 -11.33 0.37
CA LEU A 46 6.43 -11.66 1.61
C LEU A 46 4.94 -11.33 1.57
N ILE A 47 4.46 -10.72 0.50
CA ILE A 47 3.05 -10.37 0.28
C ILE A 47 2.49 -11.18 -0.88
N CYS A 48 1.24 -11.61 -0.80
CA CYS A 48 0.56 -12.27 -1.91
C CYS A 48 -0.83 -11.66 -2.12
N ASP A 49 -1.11 -11.22 -3.34
CA ASP A 49 -2.41 -10.70 -3.74
C ASP A 49 -2.88 -11.31 -5.07
N PRO A 50 -3.34 -12.56 -5.05
CA PRO A 50 -3.80 -13.24 -6.26
C PRO A 50 -5.11 -12.67 -6.82
N ASN A 51 -5.80 -11.79 -6.09
CA ASN A 51 -7.08 -11.19 -6.50
C ASN A 51 -6.98 -9.71 -6.86
N GLU A 52 -5.77 -9.14 -6.92
CA GLU A 52 -5.52 -7.73 -7.29
C GLU A 52 -6.34 -6.75 -6.42
N MET A 53 -6.45 -7.05 -5.13
CA MET A 53 -7.06 -6.17 -4.13
C MET A 53 -6.20 -4.92 -3.88
N LEU A 54 -4.89 -5.05 -4.01
CA LEU A 54 -3.93 -3.98 -4.01
C LEU A 54 -3.97 -3.30 -5.38
N GLY A 55 -4.66 -2.16 -5.45
CA GLY A 55 -4.67 -1.36 -6.67
C GLY A 55 -3.28 -0.87 -7.07
N ASP A 56 -3.18 -0.35 -8.29
CA ASP A 56 -1.95 0.28 -8.76
C ASP A 56 -1.64 1.53 -7.94
N VAL A 57 -0.36 1.72 -7.62
CA VAL A 57 0.10 2.98 -7.03
C VAL A 57 0.24 3.98 -8.17
N THR A 58 -0.75 4.86 -8.33
CA THR A 58 -0.92 5.79 -9.47
C THR A 58 0.27 6.70 -9.80
N ASN A 59 1.31 6.72 -8.97
CA ASN A 59 2.51 7.55 -9.15
C ASN A 59 3.82 6.74 -9.21
N LEU A 60 3.78 5.42 -9.12
CA LEU A 60 4.93 4.54 -9.22
C LEU A 60 4.67 3.52 -10.33
N ASN A 61 5.64 3.27 -11.20
CA ASN A 61 5.58 2.18 -12.19
C ASN A 61 5.74 0.80 -11.51
N SER A 62 5.13 0.61 -10.35
CA SER A 62 5.26 -0.57 -9.48
C SER A 62 3.92 -0.89 -8.83
N THR A 63 3.69 -2.18 -8.57
CA THR A 63 2.49 -2.60 -7.84
C THR A 63 2.54 -2.12 -6.39
N ALA A 64 1.39 -1.98 -5.72
CA ALA A 64 1.40 -1.71 -4.27
C ALA A 64 2.08 -2.84 -3.48
N ALA A 65 2.08 -4.07 -3.99
CA ALA A 65 2.83 -5.17 -3.42
C ALA A 65 4.36 -4.94 -3.48
N ASP A 66 4.89 -4.45 -4.61
CA ASP A 66 6.31 -4.10 -4.75
C ASP A 66 6.73 -2.95 -3.82
N TYR A 67 5.77 -2.10 -3.40
CA TYR A 67 6.00 -1.04 -2.41
C TYR A 67 6.02 -1.56 -0.96
N ILE A 68 5.16 -2.53 -0.63
CA ILE A 68 5.04 -3.09 0.74
C ILE A 68 6.15 -4.10 1.03
N ASP A 69 6.54 -4.92 0.06
CA ASP A 69 7.52 -6.00 0.25
C ASP A 69 8.86 -5.57 0.86
N PRO A 70 9.47 -4.43 0.46
CA PRO A 70 10.67 -3.91 1.11
C PRO A 70 10.48 -3.60 2.60
N MET A 71 9.30 -3.14 3.01
CA MET A 71 9.01 -2.86 4.42
C MET A 71 8.95 -4.15 5.24
N LEU A 72 8.32 -5.20 4.72
CA LEU A 72 8.25 -6.51 5.37
C LEU A 72 9.66 -7.12 5.48
N THR A 73 10.44 -7.01 4.40
CA THR A 73 11.84 -7.48 4.37
C THR A 73 12.72 -6.72 5.36
N GLU A 74 12.49 -5.42 5.55
CA GLU A 74 13.23 -4.62 6.52
C GLU A 74 12.96 -5.07 7.96
N ILE A 75 11.74 -5.48 8.29
CA ILE A 75 11.43 -6.05 9.62
C ILE A 75 12.26 -7.30 9.85
N GLN A 76 12.30 -8.21 8.88
CA GLN A 76 13.09 -9.43 8.96
C GLN A 76 14.59 -9.14 9.19
N LYS A 77 15.12 -8.05 8.64
CA LYS A 77 16.54 -7.66 8.81
C LYS A 77 16.85 -6.93 10.11
N THR A 78 15.86 -6.23 10.67
CA THR A 78 16.07 -5.29 11.79
C THR A 78 15.54 -5.78 13.12
N THR A 79 14.84 -6.92 13.14
CA THR A 79 14.35 -7.55 14.35
C THR A 79 15.26 -8.71 14.78
N ASN A 80 15.19 -9.08 16.05
CA ASN A 80 15.92 -10.23 16.55
C ASN A 80 15.13 -11.51 16.28
N CYS A 81 15.85 -12.58 15.99
CA CYS A 81 15.32 -13.94 15.95
C CYS A 81 14.89 -14.39 17.34
N SER A 82 13.77 -15.09 17.45
CA SER A 82 13.18 -15.50 18.75
C SER A 82 13.61 -16.90 19.23
N CYS A 83 14.47 -17.60 18.49
CA CYS A 83 14.97 -18.92 18.86
C CYS A 83 15.77 -18.89 20.17
N GLN A 84 15.66 -19.95 20.98
CA GLN A 84 16.49 -20.12 22.19
C GLN A 84 17.96 -20.31 21.83
N ASP A 85 18.21 -21.18 20.85
CA ASP A 85 19.56 -21.41 20.33
C ASP A 85 19.79 -20.54 19.10
N PHE A 86 20.88 -19.78 19.16
CA PHE A 86 21.24 -18.82 18.12
C PHE A 86 21.47 -19.50 16.75
N ASP A 87 21.81 -20.78 16.73
CA ASP A 87 22.07 -21.57 15.53
C ASP A 87 20.80 -22.04 14.82
N GLN A 88 19.63 -21.91 15.45
CA GLN A 88 18.34 -22.27 14.84
C GLN A 88 17.76 -21.15 13.96
N CYS A 89 18.32 -19.94 14.03
CA CYS A 89 17.91 -18.82 13.19
C CYS A 89 18.40 -19.00 11.76
N PHE A 90 17.55 -18.76 10.76
CA PHE A 90 17.96 -18.77 9.36
C PHE A 90 19.09 -17.77 9.11
N ILE A 91 20.21 -18.28 8.58
CA ILE A 91 21.38 -17.48 8.21
C ILE A 91 21.35 -17.23 6.71
N THR A 92 21.36 -15.95 6.33
CA THR A 92 21.53 -15.51 4.94
C THR A 92 22.93 -14.93 4.76
N PRO A 93 23.39 -14.70 3.51
CA PRO A 93 24.63 -13.95 3.25
C PRO A 93 24.66 -12.55 3.89
N PHE A 94 23.51 -11.99 4.26
CA PHE A 94 23.37 -10.66 4.86
C PHE A 94 23.25 -10.70 6.39
N GLY A 95 23.39 -11.88 7.00
CA GLY A 95 23.21 -12.09 8.43
C GLY A 95 21.96 -12.89 8.75
N LYS A 96 21.57 -12.87 10.02
CA LYS A 96 20.46 -13.64 10.56
C LYS A 96 19.14 -12.98 10.22
N GLN A 97 18.15 -13.81 9.88
CA GLN A 97 16.77 -13.37 9.75
C GLN A 97 16.14 -13.30 11.14
N GLY A 98 15.54 -12.15 11.45
CA GLY A 98 14.63 -11.99 12.57
C GLY A 98 13.22 -12.42 12.21
N VAL A 99 12.25 -11.83 12.92
CA VAL A 99 10.83 -12.14 12.79
C VAL A 99 10.32 -11.85 11.38
N THR A 100 9.60 -12.81 10.81
CA THR A 100 9.07 -12.71 9.45
C THR A 100 7.60 -12.33 9.45
N ILE A 101 7.25 -11.18 8.87
CA ILE A 101 5.86 -10.79 8.65
C ILE A 101 5.49 -11.06 7.19
N SER A 102 4.38 -11.75 6.97
CA SER A 102 3.83 -12.02 5.65
C SER A 102 2.37 -11.60 5.56
N VAL A 103 1.92 -11.33 4.33
CA VAL A 103 0.57 -10.81 4.07
C VAL A 103 -0.11 -11.65 2.99
N ALA A 104 -1.33 -12.09 3.27
CA ALA A 104 -2.20 -12.76 2.32
C ALA A 104 -3.48 -11.94 2.11
N LEU A 105 -3.74 -11.53 0.87
CA LEU A 105 -4.98 -10.86 0.47
C LEU A 105 -5.85 -11.81 -0.34
N LEU A 106 -7.12 -11.90 0.02
CA LEU A 106 -8.08 -12.68 -0.75
C LEU A 106 -9.47 -12.08 -0.69
N LYS A 107 -10.16 -12.14 -1.83
CA LYS A 107 -11.51 -11.57 -1.96
C LYS A 107 -12.53 -12.30 -1.10
N SER A 108 -12.38 -13.62 -0.96
CA SER A 108 -13.22 -14.47 -0.11
C SER A 108 -12.44 -15.71 0.27
N ILE A 109 -12.70 -16.19 1.49
CA ILE A 109 -12.31 -17.54 1.92
C ILE A 109 -13.42 -18.49 1.45
N SER A 110 -13.07 -19.73 1.10
CA SER A 110 -14.09 -20.74 0.78
C SER A 110 -14.90 -21.04 2.03
N ALA A 111 -16.16 -20.62 2.02
CA ALA A 111 -17.20 -21.19 2.85
C ALA A 111 -18.02 -22.06 1.90
N ASP A 112 -17.78 -23.37 1.89
CA ASP A 112 -18.74 -24.29 1.27
C ASP A 112 -20.07 -23.98 1.93
N ASN A 113 -21.17 -23.74 1.20
CA ASN A 113 -22.45 -23.15 1.66
C ASN A 113 -23.01 -23.65 3.02
N ILE A 114 -22.31 -23.38 4.13
CA ILE A 114 -22.55 -23.88 5.46
C ILE A 114 -23.21 -22.71 6.18
N PRO A 115 -24.47 -22.82 6.61
CA PRO A 115 -25.19 -21.71 7.22
C PRO A 115 -24.49 -21.14 8.46
N GLU A 116 -23.80 -21.98 9.23
CA GLU A 116 -23.03 -21.58 10.43
C GLU A 116 -21.87 -20.64 10.06
N GLU A 117 -21.25 -20.84 8.90
CA GLU A 117 -20.14 -20.04 8.37
C GLU A 117 -20.58 -18.68 7.85
N GLN A 118 -21.88 -18.41 7.75
CA GLN A 118 -22.42 -17.10 7.38
C GLN A 118 -22.62 -16.18 8.59
N THR A 119 -22.52 -16.70 9.82
CA THR A 119 -22.57 -15.88 11.05
C THR A 119 -21.26 -15.13 11.24
N PRO A 120 -21.25 -13.95 11.89
CA PRO A 120 -20.00 -13.23 12.19
C PRO A 120 -18.97 -14.12 12.92
N GLU A 121 -19.42 -14.97 13.83
CA GLU A 121 -18.61 -15.91 14.60
C GLU A 121 -18.05 -17.03 13.71
N GLY A 122 -18.88 -17.61 12.85
CA GLY A 122 -18.47 -18.63 11.88
C GLY A 122 -17.43 -18.10 10.89
N ARG A 123 -17.61 -16.85 10.43
CA ARG A 123 -16.64 -16.18 9.54
C ARG A 123 -15.31 -15.91 10.24
N LEU A 124 -15.36 -15.50 11.51
CA LEU A 124 -14.16 -15.32 12.32
C LEU A 124 -13.41 -16.65 12.50
N HIS A 125 -14.14 -17.72 12.79
CA HIS A 125 -13.57 -19.06 12.91
C HIS A 125 -12.96 -19.53 11.59
N LEU A 126 -13.59 -19.26 10.45
CA LEU A 126 -13.07 -19.58 9.12
C LEU A 126 -11.76 -18.86 8.81
N ILE A 127 -11.69 -17.53 8.99
CA ILE A 127 -10.45 -16.80 8.72
C ILE A 127 -9.33 -17.21 9.67
N GLN A 128 -9.67 -17.51 10.93
CA GLN A 128 -8.72 -18.03 11.91
C GLN A 128 -8.12 -19.36 11.44
N ASN A 129 -8.96 -20.31 11.04
CA ASN A 129 -8.51 -21.62 10.56
C ASN A 129 -7.70 -21.48 9.26
N PHE A 130 -8.16 -20.63 8.35
CA PHE A 130 -7.46 -20.35 7.11
C PHE A 130 -6.06 -19.79 7.38
N ALA A 131 -5.96 -18.75 8.22
CA ALA A 131 -4.71 -18.08 8.53
C ALA A 131 -3.73 -19.02 9.24
N ASN A 132 -4.18 -19.77 10.24
CA ASN A 132 -3.33 -20.70 10.97
C ASN A 132 -2.82 -21.83 10.08
N ALA A 133 -3.70 -22.44 9.27
CA ALA A 133 -3.30 -23.49 8.33
C ALA A 133 -2.32 -22.96 7.27
N LEU A 134 -2.58 -21.77 6.70
CA LEU A 134 -1.72 -21.16 5.70
C LEU A 134 -0.34 -20.83 6.27
N ARG A 135 -0.27 -20.22 7.47
CA ARG A 135 0.98 -19.92 8.18
C ARG A 135 1.79 -21.19 8.43
N ASN A 136 1.14 -22.21 8.99
CA ASN A 136 1.78 -23.49 9.29
C ASN A 136 2.27 -24.23 8.05
N ARG A 137 1.60 -24.04 6.89
CA ARG A 137 2.02 -24.60 5.60
C ARG A 137 3.20 -23.85 5.01
N GLN A 138 3.24 -22.52 5.15
CA GLN A 138 4.29 -21.68 4.57
C GLN A 138 5.58 -21.62 5.42
N GLN A 139 5.48 -21.78 6.74
CA GLN A 139 6.62 -21.87 7.68
C GLN A 139 7.68 -20.79 7.44
N ARG A 140 7.27 -19.52 7.45
CA ARG A 140 8.15 -18.42 7.02
C ARG A 140 9.16 -17.98 8.07
N GLY A 141 8.97 -18.36 9.33
CA GLY A 141 9.83 -18.00 10.46
C GLY A 141 10.79 -19.12 10.86
N SER A 142 11.86 -18.73 11.55
CA SER A 142 12.73 -19.64 12.33
C SER A 142 12.07 -19.90 13.69
N CYS A 143 11.97 -21.15 14.13
CA CYS A 143 11.40 -21.45 15.45
C CYS A 143 9.99 -20.86 15.68
N ASP A 144 9.16 -20.83 14.63
CA ASP A 144 7.79 -20.30 14.70
C ASP A 144 7.79 -18.79 15.05
N ASP A 145 8.81 -18.04 14.59
CA ASP A 145 8.95 -16.58 14.74
C ASP A 145 8.36 -15.78 13.57
N ASP A 146 7.19 -16.16 13.11
CA ASP A 146 6.48 -15.49 12.02
C ASP A 146 5.11 -14.96 12.41
N ILE A 147 4.65 -13.99 11.61
CA ILE A 147 3.33 -13.38 11.66
C ILE A 147 2.74 -13.47 10.26
N LEU A 148 1.53 -13.99 10.12
CA LEU A 148 0.75 -13.95 8.90
C LEU A 148 -0.47 -13.05 9.10
N ILE A 149 -0.55 -11.99 8.31
CA ILE A 149 -1.69 -11.08 8.25
C ILE A 149 -2.57 -11.53 7.08
N VAL A 150 -3.80 -11.94 7.37
CA VAL A 150 -4.79 -12.30 6.35
C VAL A 150 -5.83 -11.19 6.25
N ILE A 151 -6.04 -10.68 5.04
CA ILE A 151 -6.97 -9.58 4.76
C ILE A 151 -7.99 -10.03 3.73
N THR A 152 -9.25 -9.81 4.07
CA THR A 152 -10.40 -9.93 3.18
C THR A 152 -11.17 -8.61 3.17
N PRO A 153 -12.10 -8.37 2.22
CA PRO A 153 -12.92 -7.16 2.22
C PRO A 153 -13.72 -6.93 3.52
N GLU A 154 -13.96 -7.99 4.29
CA GLU A 154 -14.86 -7.93 5.45
C GLU A 154 -14.12 -7.99 6.79
N MET A 155 -12.93 -8.58 6.81
CA MET A 155 -12.21 -8.81 8.06
C MET A 155 -10.71 -8.99 7.87
N ILE A 156 -9.98 -8.76 8.95
CA ILE A 156 -8.55 -8.97 9.09
C ILE A 156 -8.35 -10.00 10.19
N TYR A 157 -7.37 -10.88 10.03
CA TYR A 157 -6.92 -11.77 11.10
C TYR A 157 -5.40 -11.85 11.08
N THR A 158 -4.79 -11.82 12.26
CA THR A 158 -3.34 -11.97 12.42
C THR A 158 -3.05 -13.31 13.10
N ALA A 159 -2.46 -14.25 12.36
CA ALA A 159 -1.93 -15.48 12.93
C ALA A 159 -0.47 -15.26 13.37
N VAL A 160 -0.16 -15.61 14.61
CA VAL A 160 1.17 -15.37 15.22
C VAL A 160 1.76 -16.71 15.66
N GLY A 161 3.01 -16.95 15.29
CA GLY A 161 3.75 -18.11 15.75
C GLY A 161 4.13 -18.04 17.22
N THR A 162 4.35 -19.22 17.81
CA THR A 162 4.66 -19.40 19.22
C THR A 162 5.93 -18.64 19.64
N GLY A 163 6.94 -18.53 18.76
CA GLY A 163 8.15 -17.76 19.01
C GLY A 163 7.90 -16.25 19.11
N THR A 164 6.93 -15.72 18.36
CA THR A 164 6.59 -14.29 18.33
C THR A 164 5.49 -13.91 19.33
N SER A 165 4.66 -14.86 19.74
CA SER A 165 3.52 -14.65 20.64
C SER A 165 3.83 -13.98 22.00
N PRO A 166 5.03 -14.12 22.60
CA PRO A 166 5.38 -13.38 23.82
C PRO A 166 5.59 -11.87 23.58
N ILE A 167 5.93 -11.48 22.35
CA ILE A 167 6.20 -10.09 21.96
C ILE A 167 4.92 -9.44 21.43
N ILE A 168 4.19 -10.13 20.56
CA ILE A 168 2.94 -9.66 19.96
C ILE A 168 1.75 -10.36 20.64
N SER A 169 1.23 -9.73 21.69
CA SER A 169 0.09 -10.24 22.43
C SER A 169 -1.24 -10.05 21.67
N LYS A 170 -2.25 -10.84 22.04
CA LYS A 170 -3.61 -10.69 21.50
C LYS A 170 -4.15 -9.27 21.68
N ASP A 171 -3.93 -8.66 22.84
CA ASP A 171 -4.34 -7.27 23.11
C ASP A 171 -3.66 -6.26 22.19
N ALA A 172 -2.42 -6.53 21.75
CA ALA A 172 -1.72 -5.69 20.78
C ALA A 172 -2.33 -5.83 19.38
N ILE A 173 -2.65 -7.07 18.97
CA ILE A 173 -3.34 -7.36 17.70
C ILE A 173 -4.71 -6.67 17.68
N ASP A 174 -5.53 -6.85 18.71
CA ASP A 174 -6.88 -6.26 18.79
C ASP A 174 -6.85 -4.72 18.68
N LYS A 175 -5.79 -4.09 19.24
CA LYS A 175 -5.57 -2.64 19.10
C LYS A 175 -5.17 -2.24 17.69
N VAL A 176 -4.27 -3.00 17.06
CA VAL A 176 -3.85 -2.77 15.67
C VAL A 176 -5.05 -2.91 14.74
N ASP A 177 -5.80 -3.99 14.85
CA ASP A 177 -7.00 -4.28 14.04
C ASP A 177 -8.02 -3.16 14.15
N LYS A 178 -8.28 -2.66 15.36
CA LYS A 178 -9.18 -1.51 15.58
C LYS A 178 -8.69 -0.23 14.90
N ILE A 179 -7.39 0.02 14.88
CA ILE A 179 -6.80 1.22 14.26
C ILE A 179 -6.90 1.15 12.73
N VAL A 180 -6.74 -0.04 12.14
CA VAL A 180 -6.73 -0.20 10.69
C VAL A 180 -8.10 -0.50 10.08
N LEU A 181 -9.09 -0.87 10.88
CA LEU A 181 -10.46 -1.13 10.45
C LEU A 181 -11.07 -0.02 9.56
N PRO A 182 -10.89 1.29 9.82
CA PRO A 182 -11.39 2.33 8.93
C PRO A 182 -10.81 2.27 7.51
N TYR A 183 -9.53 1.88 7.37
CA TYR A 183 -8.90 1.72 6.06
C TYR A 183 -9.47 0.52 5.30
N LEU A 184 -9.80 -0.55 6.02
CA LEU A 184 -10.48 -1.71 5.42
C LEU A 184 -11.85 -1.32 4.88
N GLN A 185 -12.63 -0.57 5.67
CA GLN A 185 -13.94 -0.08 5.28
C GLN A 185 -13.88 0.84 4.06
N SER A 186 -12.83 1.65 3.93
CA SER A 186 -12.59 2.49 2.75
C SER A 186 -11.94 1.75 1.58
N LYS A 187 -11.68 0.45 1.69
CA LYS A 187 -10.95 -0.39 0.71
C LYS A 187 -9.52 0.12 0.42
N ASP A 188 -8.91 0.82 1.37
CA ASP A 188 -7.51 1.25 1.31
C ASP A 188 -6.61 0.19 1.97
N TYR A 189 -6.56 -0.98 1.35
CA TYR A 189 -5.83 -2.14 1.87
C TYR A 189 -4.33 -1.87 1.99
N THR A 190 -3.76 -1.12 1.03
CA THR A 190 -2.35 -0.71 1.05
C THR A 190 -2.03 0.05 2.33
N ARG A 191 -2.84 1.06 2.69
CA ARG A 191 -2.64 1.83 3.92
C ARG A 191 -2.86 0.99 5.17
N ALA A 192 -3.86 0.11 5.17
CA ALA A 192 -4.07 -0.83 6.27
C ALA A 192 -2.80 -1.67 6.53
N ILE A 193 -2.25 -2.30 5.49
CA ILE A 193 -1.06 -3.15 5.60
C ILE A 193 0.16 -2.36 6.06
N VAL A 194 0.38 -1.17 5.49
CA VAL A 194 1.51 -0.29 5.86
C VAL A 194 1.44 0.07 7.35
N GLU A 195 0.26 0.43 7.86
CA GLU A 195 0.10 0.75 9.28
C GLU A 195 0.25 -0.48 10.18
N MET A 196 -0.34 -1.63 9.84
CA MET A 196 -0.13 -2.88 10.59
C MET A 196 1.36 -3.25 10.65
N THR A 197 2.04 -3.21 9.50
CA THR A 197 3.47 -3.51 9.36
C THR A 197 4.31 -2.58 10.23
N ARG A 198 4.00 -1.27 10.23
CA ARG A 198 4.70 -0.27 11.05
C ARG A 198 4.50 -0.53 12.54
N MET A 199 3.27 -0.81 12.96
CA MET A 199 2.94 -1.05 14.36
C MET A 199 3.57 -2.34 14.89
N TYR A 200 3.52 -3.43 14.11
CA TYR A 200 4.21 -4.67 14.46
C TYR A 200 5.72 -4.52 14.45
N SER A 201 6.31 -3.85 13.45
CA SER A 201 7.75 -3.55 13.41
C SER A 201 8.22 -2.87 14.70
N SER A 202 7.49 -1.86 15.14
CA SER A 202 7.81 -1.10 16.34
C SER A 202 7.72 -1.95 17.61
N ALA A 203 6.65 -2.75 17.74
CA ALA A 203 6.49 -3.69 18.85
C ALA A 203 7.62 -4.73 18.89
N LEU A 204 8.00 -5.28 17.74
CA LEU A 204 9.09 -6.26 17.62
C LEU A 204 10.47 -5.69 17.94
N LYS A 205 10.67 -4.39 17.72
CA LYS A 205 11.92 -3.69 18.07
C LYS A 205 12.00 -3.30 19.55
N GLY A 206 10.95 -3.58 20.34
CA GLY A 206 10.87 -3.17 21.74
C GLY A 206 10.74 -1.66 21.92
N GLU A 207 10.35 -0.93 20.86
CA GLU A 207 9.97 0.48 21.00
C GLU A 207 8.66 0.55 21.79
N ASP A 208 8.54 1.54 22.69
CA ASP A 208 7.37 1.76 23.56
C ASP A 208 6.06 1.69 22.76
N SER A 209 5.48 0.49 22.68
CA SER A 209 4.35 0.20 21.79
C SER A 209 3.11 0.98 22.26
N GLY A 210 3.04 1.27 23.57
CA GLY A 210 2.03 2.14 24.16
C GLY A 210 2.06 3.60 23.67
N LYS A 211 3.20 4.10 23.18
CA LYS A 211 3.37 5.49 22.70
C LYS A 211 3.11 5.64 21.20
N ILE A 212 3.25 4.54 20.45
CA ILE A 212 3.05 4.49 18.99
C ILE A 212 1.61 4.08 18.65
N ILE A 213 1.03 3.16 19.42
CA ILE A 213 -0.39 2.77 19.29
C ILE A 213 -1.34 3.91 19.72
N SER A 214 -0.90 4.80 20.63
CA SER A 214 -1.72 5.93 21.10
C SER A 214 -1.67 7.17 20.18
N LYS A 215 -0.84 7.18 19.15
CA LYS A 215 -0.74 8.31 18.21
C LYS A 215 -1.35 7.91 16.87
N PRO A 216 -2.66 8.15 16.66
CA PRO A 216 -3.21 8.07 15.32
C PRO A 216 -2.38 8.97 14.38
N TRP A 217 -2.02 8.45 13.21
CA TRP A 217 -1.24 9.17 12.18
C TRP A 217 -1.94 10.48 11.75
N TYR A 218 -3.27 10.51 11.85
CA TYR A 218 -4.11 11.71 11.85
C TYR A 218 -4.38 12.12 13.29
N SER A 219 -3.32 12.58 13.96
CA SER A 219 -3.58 13.59 14.98
C SER A 219 -4.13 14.78 14.18
N PRO A 220 -5.38 15.24 14.43
CA PRO A 220 -5.87 16.42 13.74
C PRO A 220 -4.78 17.47 13.87
N LEU A 221 -4.29 17.97 12.73
CA LEU A 221 -3.29 19.02 12.68
C LEU A 221 -3.72 20.04 13.75
N PRO A 222 -2.88 20.29 14.77
CA PRO A 222 -3.32 21.09 15.90
C PRO A 222 -3.82 22.41 15.34
N LEU A 223 -5.01 22.86 15.77
CA LEU A 223 -5.79 23.90 15.07
C LEU A 223 -4.94 25.11 14.63
N TRP A 224 -3.93 25.48 15.41
CA TRP A 224 -2.95 26.52 15.07
C TRP A 224 -2.25 26.32 13.72
N SER A 225 -1.90 25.09 13.32
CA SER A 225 -1.22 24.82 12.05
C SER A 225 -2.17 24.96 10.87
N VAL A 226 -3.46 24.61 11.05
CA VAL A 226 -4.49 24.84 10.02
C VAL A 226 -4.68 26.34 9.81
N TYR A 227 -4.75 27.13 10.89
CA TYR A 227 -4.81 28.59 10.80
C TYR A 227 -3.55 29.21 10.19
N ALA A 228 -2.36 28.69 10.51
CA ALA A 228 -1.10 29.18 9.96
C ALA A 228 -1.01 28.92 8.44
N ILE A 229 -1.37 27.72 7.98
CA ILE A 229 -1.37 27.37 6.55
C ILE A 229 -2.44 28.19 5.81
N GLY A 230 -3.65 28.28 6.37
CA GLY A 230 -4.72 29.10 5.78
C GLY A 230 -4.37 30.58 5.68
N GLY A 231 -3.77 31.14 6.73
CA GLY A 231 -3.29 32.52 6.76
C GLY A 231 -2.16 32.77 5.76
N GLY A 232 -1.24 31.82 5.61
CA GLY A 232 -0.16 31.89 4.62
C GLY A 232 -0.69 31.92 3.18
N ILE A 233 -1.64 31.04 2.84
CA ILE A 233 -2.28 31.01 1.53
C ILE A 233 -3.01 32.34 1.26
N LEU A 234 -3.74 32.86 2.26
CA LEU A 234 -4.46 34.13 2.13
C LEU A 234 -3.50 35.31 1.89
N ALA A 235 -2.37 35.36 2.60
CA ALA A 235 -1.36 36.40 2.42
C ALA A 235 -0.76 36.38 1.00
N VAL A 236 -0.46 35.19 0.47
CA VAL A 236 0.03 35.04 -0.92
C VAL A 236 -0.99 35.53 -1.93
N ILE A 237 -2.28 35.19 -1.75
CA ILE A 237 -3.36 35.68 -2.63
C ILE A 237 -3.45 37.21 -2.59
N ILE A 238 -3.36 37.83 -1.40
CA ILE A 238 -3.38 39.29 -1.26
C ILE A 238 -2.21 39.94 -2.01
N VAL A 239 -0.99 39.39 -1.87
CA VAL A 239 0.20 39.90 -2.59
C VAL A 239 0.00 39.81 -4.10
N ILE A 240 -0.53 38.69 -4.62
CA ILE A 240 -0.82 38.51 -6.05
C ILE A 240 -1.82 39.58 -6.53
N ILE A 241 -2.91 39.81 -5.79
CA ILE A 241 -3.91 40.83 -6.13
C ILE A 241 -3.27 42.23 -6.16
N LEU A 242 -2.43 42.57 -5.16
CA LEU A 242 -1.74 43.86 -5.12
C LEU A 242 -0.79 44.05 -6.31
N VAL A 243 -0.04 43.01 -6.70
CA VAL A 243 0.83 43.04 -7.87
C VAL A 243 0.02 43.26 -9.14
N ILE A 244 -1.11 42.55 -9.31
CA ILE A 244 -2.02 42.72 -10.46
C ILE A 244 -2.51 44.18 -10.52
N ILE A 245 -2.97 44.74 -9.40
CA ILE A 245 -3.42 46.13 -9.33
C ILE A 245 -2.30 47.10 -9.70
N MET A 246 -1.07 46.90 -9.21
CA MET A 246 0.08 47.74 -9.55
C MET A 246 0.42 47.68 -11.04
N VAL A 247 0.37 46.49 -11.66
CA VAL A 247 0.62 46.31 -13.10
C VAL A 247 -0.46 46.99 -13.93
N LEU A 248 -1.74 46.86 -13.55
CA LEU A 248 -2.86 47.52 -14.24
C LEU A 248 -2.76 49.05 -14.15
N LYS A 249 -2.43 49.59 -12.97
CA LYS A 249 -2.20 51.04 -12.80
C LYS A 249 -1.02 51.54 -13.64
N ARG A 250 0.09 50.79 -13.71
CA ARG A 250 1.22 51.14 -14.57
C ARG A 250 0.82 51.21 -16.04
N LYS A 251 0.04 50.23 -16.54
CA LYS A 251 -0.46 50.22 -17.94
C LYS A 251 -1.40 51.40 -18.25
N GLN A 252 -2.26 51.80 -17.32
CA GLN A 252 -3.13 52.97 -17.51
C GLN A 252 -2.32 54.27 -17.61
N LYS A 253 -1.28 54.45 -16.76
CA LYS A 253 -0.41 55.62 -16.84
C LYS A 253 0.32 55.72 -18.18
N THR A 254 0.74 54.61 -18.78
CA THR A 254 1.41 54.63 -20.10
C THR A 254 0.47 55.02 -21.24
N ARG A 255 -0.83 54.68 -21.15
CA ARG A 255 -1.83 55.05 -22.17
C ARG A 255 -2.25 56.53 -22.12
N GLY A 256 -2.01 57.23 -21.01
CA GLY A 256 -2.32 58.67 -20.88
C GLY A 256 -1.37 59.61 -21.62
N TYR A 257 -0.22 59.14 -22.12
CA TYR A 257 0.79 59.98 -22.78
C TYR A 257 0.77 59.90 -24.32
N SER A 258 -0.10 59.09 -24.94
CA SER A 258 -0.15 58.93 -26.40
C SER A 258 -1.22 59.75 -27.13
N VAL A 259 -1.95 60.65 -26.45
CA VAL A 259 -3.03 61.46 -27.07
C VAL A 259 -2.53 62.80 -27.64
N GLY A 260 -1.23 63.12 -27.55
CA GLY A 260 -0.68 64.44 -27.91
C GLY A 260 0.02 64.59 -29.26
N SER A 261 0.31 63.52 -30.01
CA SER A 261 1.20 63.62 -31.19
C SER A 261 0.52 63.50 -32.55
N GLU A 262 -0.80 63.35 -32.61
CA GLU A 262 -1.54 63.13 -33.86
C GLU A 262 -2.22 64.40 -34.42
N ALA A 263 -1.75 65.59 -34.02
CA ALA A 263 -2.22 66.87 -34.56
C ALA A 263 -1.25 67.55 -35.55
N ARG A 264 -0.09 66.95 -35.88
CA ARG A 264 0.94 67.61 -36.72
C ARG A 264 1.28 66.94 -38.06
N ARG A 265 0.67 65.81 -38.41
CA ARG A 265 1.05 65.03 -39.63
C ARG A 265 0.18 65.21 -40.87
N ASN A 266 -0.91 65.97 -40.80
CA ASN A 266 -1.77 66.23 -41.98
C ASN A 266 -1.46 67.54 -42.73
N GLY A 267 -0.37 68.24 -42.40
CA GLY A 267 -0.06 69.55 -42.99
C GLY A 267 0.97 69.59 -44.12
N GLN A 268 1.60 68.48 -44.50
CA GLN A 268 2.88 68.58 -45.25
C GLN A 268 3.04 67.73 -46.52
N ASN A 269 1.99 67.07 -47.04
CA ASN A 269 2.12 66.21 -48.23
C ASN A 269 1.24 66.60 -49.44
N SER A 270 0.76 67.85 -49.52
CA SER A 270 0.01 68.36 -50.68
C SER A 270 0.78 69.40 -51.50
N ARG A 271 2.08 69.15 -51.74
CA ARG A 271 2.85 69.82 -52.80
C ARG A 271 3.73 68.78 -53.49
N LEU A 272 3.19 68.18 -54.54
CA LEU A 272 3.83 67.82 -55.81
C LEU A 272 2.73 67.39 -56.79
#